data_AF-X0VMC3-F1
#
_entry.id   AF-X0VMC3-F1
#
_cell.length_a   1.000
_cell.length_b   1.000
_cell.length_c   1.000
_cell.angle_alpha   90.00
_cell.angle_beta   90.00
_cell.angle_gamma   90.00
#
_symmetry.space_group_name_H-M   'P 1'
#
loop_
_entity.id
_entity.type
_entity.pdbx_description
1 polymer ?
#
loop_
_entity_poly.entity_id
_entity_poly.type
_entity_poly.pdbx_seq_one_letter_code
_entity_poly.pdbx_strand_id
1 'polypeptide(L)'
;MSLEDLGNIGEFVAAVAVVVSLIYLAVQIRHNTRSVRASTYQVAVSSISDWSREVSLDSNAPRIFSVGTIDPDQLNENERLQLYFQFVSLFRNFENLFYQHRQGMIEDSAW
;
A
#
# COMPACT_ATOMS: atom_id res chain seq x y z
N MET A 1 44.82 14.03 35.83
CA MET A 1 44.04 14.16 34.58
C MET A 1 44.16 15.60 34.13
N SER A 2 44.74 15.80 32.95
CA SER A 2 44.76 17.09 32.28
C SER A 2 43.40 17.40 31.63
N LEU A 3 43.20 18.64 31.19
CA LEU A 3 42.01 19.01 30.41
C LEU A 3 41.94 18.23 29.08
N GLU A 4 43.11 17.88 28.53
CA GLU A 4 43.28 17.08 27.32
C GLU A 4 42.82 15.62 27.53
N ASP A 5 43.15 15.01 28.68
CA ASP A 5 42.68 13.66 29.02
C ASP A 5 41.15 13.60 29.09
N LEU A 6 40.52 14.64 29.65
CA LEU A 6 39.06 14.75 29.73
C LEU A 6 38.43 14.98 28.36
N GLY A 7 39.07 15.78 27.51
CA GLY A 7 38.66 15.99 26.11
C GLY A 7 38.66 14.68 25.31
N ASN A 8 39.74 13.92 25.40
CA ASN A 8 39.90 12.63 24.71
C ASN A 8 38.83 11.61 25.15
N ILE A 9 38.49 11.55 26.45
CA ILE A 9 37.39 10.70 26.95
C ILE A 9 36.04 11.18 26.40
N GLY A 10 35.81 12.49 26.40
CA GLY A 10 34.59 13.09 25.84
C GLY A 10 34.40 12.76 24.36
N GLU A 11 35.46 12.87 23.55
CA GLU A 11 35.46 12.50 22.14
C GLU A 11 35.20 11.01 21.94
N PHE A 12 35.83 10.15 22.74
CA PHE A 12 35.60 8.70 22.68
C PHE A 12 34.14 8.35 22.99
N VAL A 13 33.57 8.92 24.06
CA VAL A 13 32.17 8.69 24.43
C VAL A 13 31.23 9.23 23.36
N ALA A 14 31.50 10.40 22.79
CA ALA A 14 30.72 10.98 21.70
C ALA A 14 30.75 10.07 20.46
N ALA A 15 31.92 9.56 20.08
CA ALA A 15 32.07 8.64 18.96
C ALA A 15 31.25 7.35 19.18
N VAL A 16 31.32 6.77 20.39
CA VAL A 16 30.51 5.59 20.75
C VAL A 16 29.02 5.92 20.69
N ALA A 17 28.59 7.08 21.21
CA ALA A 17 27.19 7.50 21.17
C ALA A 17 26.68 7.67 19.74
N VAL A 18 27.50 8.19 18.82
CA VAL A 18 27.17 8.30 17.39
C VAL A 18 26.99 6.91 16.77
N VAL A 19 27.92 5.98 17.02
CA VAL A 19 27.82 4.60 16.50
C VAL A 19 26.53 3.92 16.99
N VAL A 20 26.23 4.03 18.29
CA VAL A 20 25.00 3.49 18.88
C VAL A 20 23.77 4.12 18.24
N SER A 21 23.78 5.45 18.02
CA SER A 21 22.68 6.17 17.38
C SER A 21 22.45 5.71 15.94
N LEU A 22 23.50 5.46 15.17
CA LEU A 22 23.40 4.93 13.81
C LEU A 22 22.84 3.51 13.78
N ILE A 23 23.25 2.65 14.71
CA ILE A 23 22.68 1.29 14.85
C ILE A 23 21.19 1.38 15.15
N TYR A 24 20.81 2.23 16.11
CA TYR A 24 19.41 2.45 16.45
C TYR A 24 18.60 2.95 15.24
N LEU A 25 19.11 3.94 14.51
CA LEU A 25 18.45 4.47 13.32
C LEU A 25 18.29 3.40 12.22
N ALA A 26 19.32 2.58 11.99
CA ALA A 26 19.25 1.49 11.01
C ALA A 26 18.18 0.45 11.38
N VAL A 27 18.07 0.11 12.67
CA VAL A 27 17.00 -0.76 13.18
C VAL A 27 15.64 -0.09 13.04
N GLN A 28 15.52 1.18 13.41
CA GLN A 28 14.29 1.96 13.33
C GLN A 28 13.77 2.05 11.89
N ILE A 29 14.64 2.31 10.91
CA ILE A 29 14.28 2.35 9.48
C ILE A 29 13.74 0.98 9.04
N ARG A 30 14.39 -0.13 9.41
CA ARG A 30 13.91 -1.47 9.05
C ARG A 30 12.51 -1.76 9.61
N HIS A 31 12.26 -1.39 10.87
CA HIS A 31 10.94 -1.52 11.47
C HIS A 31 9.90 -0.63 10.78
N ASN A 32 10.27 0.62 10.47
CA ASN A 32 9.40 1.53 9.74
C ASN A 32 9.05 1.00 8.35
N THR A 33 10.03 0.52 7.58
CA THR A 33 9.80 -0.07 6.25
C THR A 33 8.85 -1.27 6.32
N ARG A 34 9.00 -2.16 7.31
CA ARG A 34 8.07 -3.28 7.51
C ARG A 34 6.66 -2.82 7.82
N SER A 35 6.52 -1.81 8.68
CA SER A 35 5.21 -1.22 9.04
C SER A 35 4.53 -0.58 7.83
N VAL A 36 5.28 0.21 7.05
CA VAL A 36 4.78 0.85 5.82
C VAL A 36 4.30 -0.21 4.82
N ARG A 37 5.08 -1.26 4.56
CA ARG A 37 4.67 -2.36 3.68
C ARG A 37 3.36 -3.02 4.12
N ALA A 38 3.23 -3.34 5.41
CA ALA A 38 2.01 -3.93 5.95
C ALA A 38 0.80 -2.99 5.81
N SER A 39 0.99 -1.69 6.08
CA SER A 39 -0.05 -0.68 5.87
C SER A 39 -0.44 -0.54 4.40
N THR A 40 0.52 -0.58 3.49
CA THR A 40 0.29 -0.51 2.05
C THR A 40 -0.55 -1.69 1.56
N TYR A 41 -0.19 -2.91 1.99
CA TYR A 41 -0.99 -4.10 1.71
C TYR A 41 -2.42 -3.99 2.26
N GLN A 42 -2.57 -3.55 3.52
CA GLN A 42 -3.88 -3.37 4.14
C GLN A 42 -4.75 -2.37 3.37
N VAL A 43 -4.18 -1.26 2.90
CA VAL A 43 -4.87 -0.26 2.07
C VAL A 43 -5.36 -0.91 0.79
N ALA A 44 -4.52 -1.67 0.09
CA ALA A 44 -4.92 -2.30 -1.16
C ALA A 44 -6.06 -3.33 -0.97
N VAL A 45 -5.98 -4.16 0.07
CA VAL A 45 -7.07 -5.09 0.44
C VAL A 45 -8.36 -4.34 0.78
N SER A 46 -8.26 -3.22 1.51
CA SER A 46 -9.43 -2.40 1.84
C SER A 46 -10.06 -1.77 0.60
N SER A 47 -9.27 -1.30 -0.36
CA SER A 47 -9.80 -0.71 -1.60
C SER A 47 -10.62 -1.71 -2.43
N ILE A 48 -10.17 -2.96 -2.53
CA ILE A 48 -10.95 -4.03 -3.19
C ILE A 48 -12.21 -4.39 -2.41
N SER A 49 -12.11 -4.42 -1.08
CA SER A 49 -13.24 -4.73 -0.19
C SER A 49 -14.31 -3.64 -0.26
N ASP A 50 -13.90 -2.37 -0.30
CA ASP A 50 -14.78 -1.21 -0.42
C ASP A 50 -15.45 -1.17 -1.80
N TRP A 51 -14.70 -1.43 -2.88
CA TRP A 51 -15.29 -1.61 -4.21
C TRP A 51 -16.36 -2.72 -4.22
N SER A 52 -16.05 -3.87 -3.63
CA SER A 52 -16.99 -4.99 -3.54
C SER A 52 -18.24 -4.62 -2.74
N ARG A 53 -18.08 -3.84 -1.66
CA ARG A 53 -19.19 -3.32 -0.85
C ARG A 53 -20.06 -2.36 -1.66
N GLU A 54 -19.45 -1.40 -2.37
CA GLU A 54 -20.17 -0.43 -3.21
C GLU A 54 -21.00 -1.12 -4.29
N VAL A 55 -20.43 -2.13 -4.97
CA VAL A 55 -21.16 -2.95 -5.94
C VAL A 55 -22.29 -3.75 -5.27
N SER A 56 -22.09 -4.23 -4.05
CA SER A 56 -23.12 -5.01 -3.33
C SER A 56 -24.27 -4.15 -2.80
N LEU A 57 -24.06 -2.85 -2.60
CA LEU A 57 -25.09 -1.92 -2.11
C LEU A 57 -26.11 -1.55 -3.20
N ASP A 58 -25.73 -1.66 -4.47
CA ASP A 58 -26.64 -1.52 -5.59
C ASP A 58 -27.21 -2.89 -5.97
N SER A 59 -28.51 -3.08 -5.77
CA SER A 59 -29.21 -4.35 -6.07
C SER A 59 -29.13 -4.76 -7.54
N ASN A 60 -28.90 -3.82 -8.45
CA ASN A 60 -28.77 -4.08 -9.88
C ASN A 60 -27.33 -4.27 -10.32
N ALA A 61 -26.33 -3.76 -9.57
CA ALA A 61 -24.93 -3.80 -9.99
C ALA A 61 -24.38 -5.24 -10.18
N PRO A 62 -24.70 -6.25 -9.34
CA PRO A 62 -24.29 -7.64 -9.60
C PRO A 62 -24.89 -8.21 -10.89
N ARG A 63 -26.15 -7.87 -11.21
CA ARG A 63 -26.78 -8.25 -12.49
C ARG A 63 -26.08 -7.54 -13.65
N ILE A 64 -25.88 -6.23 -13.55
CA ILE A 64 -25.24 -5.42 -14.59
C ILE A 64 -23.83 -5.95 -14.88
N PHE A 65 -23.06 -6.29 -13.85
CA PHE A 65 -21.73 -6.87 -14.00
C PHE A 65 -21.77 -8.25 -14.68
N SER A 66 -22.63 -9.16 -14.21
CA SER A 66 -22.72 -10.52 -14.75
C SER A 66 -23.30 -10.58 -16.17
N VAL A 67 -24.36 -9.82 -16.46
CA VAL A 67 -24.96 -9.74 -17.80
C VAL A 67 -24.06 -8.95 -18.73
N GLY A 68 -23.56 -7.79 -18.30
CA GLY A 68 -22.75 -6.89 -19.11
C GLY A 68 -21.38 -7.44 -19.50
N THR A 69 -20.84 -8.40 -18.75
CA THR A 69 -19.58 -9.10 -19.10
C THR A 69 -19.78 -10.19 -20.16
N ILE A 70 -21.00 -10.70 -20.33
CA ILE A 70 -21.33 -11.79 -21.26
C ILE A 70 -22.00 -11.24 -22.52
N ASP A 71 -23.03 -10.41 -22.34
CA ASP A 71 -23.85 -9.83 -23.40
C ASP A 71 -24.17 -8.35 -23.06
N PRO A 72 -23.30 -7.42 -23.46
CA PRO A 72 -23.49 -5.99 -23.23
C PRO A 72 -24.74 -5.43 -23.89
N ASP A 73 -25.30 -6.10 -24.89
CA ASP A 73 -26.46 -5.63 -25.67
C ASP A 73 -27.77 -5.72 -24.89
N GLN A 74 -27.80 -6.49 -23.81
CA GLN A 74 -28.93 -6.53 -22.88
C GLN A 74 -28.97 -5.36 -21.89
N LEU A 75 -27.91 -4.54 -21.85
CA LEU A 75 -27.83 -3.38 -20.97
C LEU A 75 -28.38 -2.12 -21.65
N ASN A 76 -29.22 -1.39 -20.93
CA ASN A 76 -29.60 -0.04 -21.33
C ASN A 76 -28.42 0.94 -21.17
N GLU A 77 -28.57 2.16 -21.70
CA GLU A 77 -27.49 3.17 -21.73
C GLU A 77 -26.93 3.49 -20.33
N ASN A 78 -27.80 3.62 -19.31
CA ASN A 78 -27.38 3.89 -17.95
C ASN A 78 -26.65 2.69 -17.32
N GLU A 79 -27.14 1.48 -17.57
CA GLU A 79 -26.49 0.24 -17.09
C GLU A 79 -25.12 0.04 -17.74
N ARG A 80 -24.96 0.37 -19.03
CA ARG A 80 -23.66 0.33 -19.71
C ARG A 80 -22.68 1.35 -19.11
N LEU A 81 -23.15 2.57 -18.83
CA LEU A 81 -22.33 3.59 -18.20
C LEU A 81 -21.90 3.16 -16.79
N GLN A 82 -22.81 2.54 -16.03
CA GLN A 82 -22.50 1.99 -14.71
C GLN A 82 -21.47 0.85 -14.79
N LEU A 83 -21.61 -0.07 -15.75
CA LEU A 83 -20.63 -1.12 -16.00
C LEU A 83 -19.26 -0.55 -16.35
N TYR A 84 -19.22 0.48 -17.21
CA TYR A 84 -17.98 1.17 -17.57
C TYR A 84 -17.26 1.73 -16.33
N PHE A 85 -17.98 2.43 -15.44
CA PHE A 85 -17.38 2.95 -14.22
C PHE A 85 -16.90 1.84 -13.26
N GLN A 86 -17.61 0.71 -13.20
CA GLN A 86 -17.15 -0.45 -12.43
C GLN A 86 -15.82 -1.00 -12.98
N PHE A 87 -15.68 -1.12 -14.30
CA PHE A 87 -14.43 -1.55 -14.93
C PHE A 87 -13.29 -0.55 -14.73
N VAL A 88 -13.55 0.75 -14.87
CA VAL A 88 -12.54 1.79 -14.61
C VAL A 88 -12.07 1.72 -13.16
N SER A 89 -12.97 1.51 -12.20
CA SER A 89 -12.64 1.39 -10.78
C SER A 89 -11.80 0.14 -10.51
N LEU A 90 -12.19 -1.02 -11.07
CA LEU A 90 -11.40 -2.25 -10.98
C LEU A 90 -10.00 -2.09 -11.57
N PHE A 91 -9.91 -1.52 -12.76
CA PHE A 91 -8.63 -1.32 -13.44
C PHE A 91 -7.70 -0.42 -12.62
N ARG A 92 -8.22 0.68 -12.06
CA ARG A 92 -7.45 1.56 -11.18
C ARG A 92 -6.96 0.86 -9.91
N ASN A 93 -7.75 -0.05 -9.35
CA ASN A 93 -7.33 -0.88 -8.21
C ASN A 93 -6.15 -1.79 -8.58
N PHE A 94 -6.22 -2.46 -9.73
CA PHE A 94 -5.11 -3.28 -10.23
C PHE A 94 -3.88 -2.45 -10.59
N GLU A 95 -4.06 -1.29 -11.23
CA GLU A 95 -2.97 -0.35 -11.55
C GLU A 95 -2.25 0.10 -10.27
N ASN A 96 -3.00 0.43 -9.22
CA ASN A 96 -2.45 0.83 -7.92
C ASN A 96 -1.67 -0.32 -7.26
N LEU A 97 -2.22 -1.54 -7.25
CA LEU A 97 -1.54 -2.73 -6.75
C LEU A 97 -0.24 -3.01 -7.52
N PHE A 98 -0.30 -2.99 -8.85
CA PHE A 98 0.86 -3.19 -9.71
C PHE A 98 1.94 -2.12 -9.47
N TYR A 99 1.53 -0.85 -9.32
CA TYR A 99 2.46 0.23 -9.00
C TYR A 99 3.14 0.00 -7.64
N GLN A 100 2.38 -0.39 -6.61
CA GLN A 100 2.93 -0.67 -5.28
C GLN A 100 3.85 -1.90 -5.26
N HIS A 101 3.51 -2.95 -6.01
CA HIS A 101 4.36 -4.12 -6.23
C HIS A 101 5.68 -3.73 -6.89
N ARG A 102 5.64 -2.94 -7.97
CA ARG A 102 6.85 -2.45 -8.66
C ARG A 102 7.76 -1.61 -7.76
N GLN A 103 7.20 -0.94 -6.75
CA GLN A 103 7.96 -0.18 -5.75
C GLN A 103 8.51 -1.07 -4.60
N GLY A 104 8.30 -2.39 -4.64
CA GLY A 104 8.75 -3.33 -3.61
C GLY A 104 7.99 -3.19 -2.28
N MET A 105 6.76 -2.67 -2.33
CA MET A 105 5.91 -2.49 -1.15
C MET A 105 5.01 -3.70 -0.88
N ILE A 106 4.71 -4.48 -1.92
CA ILE A 106 3.92 -5.72 -1.86
C ILE A 106 4.85 -6.89 -2.22
N GLU A 107 4.74 -8.00 -1.48
CA GLU A 107 5.50 -9.22 -1.75
C GLU A 107 4.96 -9.95 -2.98
N ASP A 108 5.81 -10.70 -3.68
CA ASP A 108 5.41 -11.48 -4.87
C ASP A 108 4.34 -12.54 -4.57
N SER A 109 4.24 -13.00 -3.32
CA SER A 109 3.21 -13.95 -2.87
C SER A 109 1.83 -13.32 -2.72
N ALA A 110 1.76 -11.99 -2.66
CA ALA A 110 0.56 -11.21 -2.42
C ALA A 110 0.01 -10.52 -3.69
N TRP A 111 0.70 -10.66 -4.83
CA TRP A 111 0.29 -10.22 -6.17
C TRP A 111 -0.16 -11.43 -6.99
#